data_AF-A0A9D2CM42-F1
#
_entry.id   AF-A0A9D2CM42-F1
#
_cell.length_a   1.000
_cell.length_b   1.000
_cell.length_c   1.000
_cell.angle_alpha   90.00
_cell.angle_beta   90.00
_cell.angle_gamma   90.00
#
_symmetry.space_group_name_H-M   'P 1'
#
loop_
_entity.id
_entity.type
_entity.pdbx_description
1 polymer ?
#
loop_
_entity_poly.entity_id
_entity_poly.type
_entity_poly.pdbx_seq_one_letter_code
_entity_poly.pdbx_strand_id
1 'polypeptide(L)'
;METSINLTNYYWDLLKSLSDDIKLRLATRLTASVLEHRKDEATTDLTEKMLAKHAGKWIDDRSAEEIISDMRKSRSAIREPLNFD
;
A
#
# COMPACT_ATOMS: atom_id res chain seq x y z
N MET A 1 27.55 -12.00 1.84
CA MET A 1 27.55 -12.20 0.37
C MET A 1 28.09 -13.58 -0.01
N GLU A 2 29.18 -14.07 0.57
CA GLU A 2 29.66 -15.44 0.28
C GLU A 2 28.68 -16.54 0.71
N THR A 3 28.02 -16.38 1.86
CA THR A 3 27.01 -17.33 2.37
C THR A 3 25.79 -17.49 1.46
N SER A 4 25.30 -16.41 0.85
CA SER A 4 24.18 -16.44 -0.10
C SER A 4 24.57 -17.06 -1.44
N ILE A 5 25.81 -16.87 -1.90
CA ILE A 5 26.33 -17.48 -3.13
C ILE A 5 26.48 -19.00 -2.93
N ASN A 6 27.05 -19.43 -1.81
CA ASN A 6 27.19 -20.85 -1.45
C ASN A 6 25.82 -21.55 -1.36
N LEU A 7 24.83 -20.86 -0.79
CA LEU A 7 23.47 -21.37 -0.68
C LEU A 7 22.79 -21.52 -2.05
N THR A 8 23.01 -20.57 -2.97
CA THR A 8 22.49 -20.64 -4.33
C THR A 8 23.07 -21.83 -5.10
N ASN A 9 24.38 -22.08 -4.94
CA ASN A 9 25.04 -23.23 -5.56
C ASN A 9 24.51 -24.56 -5.02
N TYR A 10 24.26 -24.65 -3.71
CA TYR A 10 23.66 -25.82 -3.09
C TYR A 10 22.25 -26.13 -3.64
N TYR A 11 21.39 -25.10 -3.77
CA TYR A 11 20.06 -25.27 -4.35
C TYR A 11 20.10 -25.60 -5.85
N TRP A 12 21.10 -25.08 -6.57
CA TRP A 12 21.32 -25.42 -7.97
C TRP A 12 21.69 -26.89 -8.17
N ASP A 13 22.61 -27.42 -7.35
CA ASP A 13 23.00 -28.83 -7.43
C ASP A 13 21.83 -29.78 -7.16
N LEU A 14 20.94 -29.41 -6.23
CA LEU A 14 19.69 -30.14 -5.99
C LEU A 14 18.76 -30.11 -7.20
N LEU A 15 18.59 -28.94 -7.81
CA LEU A 15 17.69 -28.73 -8.96
C LEU A 15 18.21 -29.38 -10.25
N LYS A 16 19.53 -29.49 -10.42
CA LYS A 16 20.17 -30.05 -11.60
C LYS A 16 19.80 -31.51 -11.84
N SER A 17 19.60 -32.27 -10.76
CA SER A 17 19.24 -33.70 -10.80
C SER A 17 17.79 -33.99 -11.22
N LEU A 18 16.95 -32.96 -11.31
CA LEU A 18 15.52 -33.08 -11.59
C LEU A 18 15.23 -33.23 -13.09
N SER A 19 14.07 -33.80 -13.45
CA SER A 19 13.63 -33.85 -14.85
C SER A 19 13.22 -32.48 -15.37
N ASP A 20 13.32 -32.29 -16.69
CA ASP A 20 13.12 -30.98 -17.31
C ASP A 20 11.69 -30.46 -17.17
N ASP A 21 10.68 -31.35 -17.20
CA ASP A 21 9.28 -30.99 -16.95
C ASP A 21 9.06 -30.42 -15.54
N ILE A 22 9.75 -30.96 -14.53
CA ILE A 22 9.62 -30.49 -13.15
C ILE A 22 10.33 -29.15 -12.99
N LYS A 23 11.49 -28.95 -13.65
CA LYS A 23 12.19 -27.65 -13.66
C LYS A 23 11.31 -26.55 -14.25
N LEU A 24 10.63 -26.82 -15.37
CA LEU A 24 9.73 -25.86 -16.02
C LEU A 24 8.53 -25.50 -15.13
N ARG A 25 7.93 -26.50 -14.47
CA ARG A 25 6.83 -26.26 -13.53
C ARG A 25 7.27 -25.47 -12.31
N LEU A 26 8.46 -25.75 -11.78
CA LEU A 26 9.02 -25.00 -10.65
C LEU A 26 9.35 -23.56 -11.03
N ALA A 27 9.93 -23.33 -12.22
CA ALA A 27 10.19 -21.98 -12.73
C ALA A 27 8.90 -21.16 -12.82
N THR A 28 7.82 -21.76 -13.33
CA THR A 28 6.50 -21.12 -13.41
C THR A 28 5.94 -20.78 -12.03
N ARG A 29 6.13 -21.67 -11.05
CA ARG A 29 5.69 -21.42 -9.67
C ARG A 29 6.52 -20.33 -9.00
N LEU A 30 7.83 -20.30 -9.26
CA LEU A 30 8.73 -19.28 -8.73
C LEU A 30 8.41 -17.90 -9.30
N THR A 31 8.20 -17.79 -10.62
CA THR A 31 7.81 -16.53 -11.26
C THR A 31 6.45 -16.03 -10.77
N ALA A 32 5.49 -16.93 -10.56
CA ALA A 32 4.21 -16.58 -9.95
C ALA A 32 4.37 -16.06 -8.51
N SER A 33 5.17 -16.73 -7.67
CA SER A 33 5.43 -16.31 -6.29
C SER A 33 6.12 -14.95 -6.20
N VAL A 34 7.09 -14.68 -7.08
CA VAL A 34 7.76 -13.36 -7.15
C VAL A 34 6.78 -12.27 -7.59
N LEU A 35 5.88 -12.58 -8.53
CA LEU A 35 4.89 -11.63 -9.01
C LEU A 35 3.81 -11.34 -7.94
N GLU A 36 3.41 -12.33 -7.16
CA GLU A 36 2.47 -12.20 -6.04
C GLU A 36 3.03 -11.30 -4.94
N HIS A 37 4.27 -11.55 -4.49
CA HIS A 37 4.94 -10.69 -3.51
C HIS A 37 5.07 -9.23 -3.96
N ARG A 38 5.23 -9.00 -5.26
CA ARG A 38 5.30 -7.64 -5.84
C ARG A 38 3.95 -6.95 -5.95
N LYS A 39 2.83 -7.71 -6.02
CA LYS A 39 1.48 -7.12 -6.00
C LYS A 39 1.11 -6.63 -4.61
N ASP A 40 1.58 -7.32 -3.57
CA ASP A 40 1.34 -6.91 -2.19
C ASP A 40 2.16 -5.65 -1.81
N GLU A 41 3.32 -5.45 -2.44
CA GLU A 41 4.17 -4.26 -2.23
C GLU A 41 3.80 -3.08 -3.14
N ALA A 42 3.16 -3.32 -4.29
CA ALA A 42 2.79 -2.29 -5.24
C ALA A 42 1.31 -1.91 -5.12
N THR A 43 1.06 -0.76 -4.51
CA THR A 43 0.06 0.24 -4.95
C THR A 43 -1.43 0.14 -4.54
N THR A 44 -1.83 -0.69 -3.57
CA THR A 44 -3.21 -0.61 -3.05
C THR A 44 -3.36 0.33 -1.86
N ASP A 45 -2.32 0.51 -1.04
CA ASP A 45 -2.63 0.96 0.31
C ASP A 45 -2.78 2.48 0.47
N LEU A 46 -1.91 3.35 -0.06
CA LEU A 46 -1.99 4.77 0.31
C LEU A 46 -3.20 5.49 -0.31
N THR A 47 -3.43 5.34 -1.61
CA THR A 47 -4.48 6.08 -2.32
C THR A 47 -5.87 5.59 -1.90
N GLU A 48 -6.08 4.27 -1.80
CA GLU A 48 -7.36 3.72 -1.34
C GLU A 48 -7.60 4.02 0.14
N LYS A 49 -6.57 3.97 1.00
CA LYS A 49 -6.69 4.40 2.41
C LYS A 49 -7.07 5.87 2.54
N MET A 50 -6.45 6.76 1.76
CA MET A 50 -6.79 8.19 1.79
C MET A 50 -8.20 8.45 1.25
N LEU A 51 -8.61 7.77 0.17
CA LEU A 51 -9.97 7.87 -0.35
C LEU A 51 -10.99 7.39 0.69
N ALA A 52 -10.78 6.21 1.29
CA ALA A 52 -11.65 5.66 2.33
C ALA A 52 -11.69 6.53 3.60
N LYS A 53 -10.55 7.13 4.00
CA LYS A 53 -10.47 8.00 5.20
C LYS A 53 -11.28 9.29 5.04
N HIS A 54 -11.42 9.82 3.83
CA HIS A 54 -11.98 11.15 3.60
C HIS A 54 -13.29 11.17 2.78
N ALA A 55 -13.66 10.06 2.13
CA ALA A 55 -14.95 9.93 1.46
C ALA A 55 -16.11 10.11 2.46
N GLY A 56 -17.08 10.96 2.12
CA GLY A 56 -18.28 11.19 2.94
C GLY A 56 -18.07 12.02 4.21
N LYS A 57 -16.84 12.47 4.53
CA LYS A 57 -16.61 13.36 5.69
C LYS A 57 -17.06 14.81 5.46
N TRP A 58 -17.35 15.18 4.22
CA TRP A 58 -17.85 16.51 3.85
C TRP A 58 -19.38 16.53 3.85
N ILE A 59 -20.01 16.01 4.90
CA ILE A 59 -21.43 16.17 5.16
C ILE A 59 -21.54 17.23 6.25
N ASP A 60 -22.10 18.37 5.89
CA ASP A 60 -22.31 19.50 6.79
C ASP A 60 -23.81 19.67 7.01
N ASP A 61 -24.28 19.35 8.22
CA ASP A 61 -25.69 19.46 8.62
C ASP A 61 -26.07 20.88 9.06
N ARG A 62 -25.14 21.83 9.02
CA ARG A 62 -25.37 23.21 9.46
C ARG A 62 -26.30 23.95 8.53
N SER A 63 -27.17 24.78 9.12
CA SER A 63 -27.99 25.72 8.35
C SER A 63 -27.14 26.82 7.71
N ALA A 64 -27.61 27.42 6.63
CA ALA A 64 -26.95 28.54 5.96
C ALA A 64 -26.62 29.70 6.93
N GLU A 65 -27.53 30.03 7.84
CA GLU A 65 -27.33 31.04 8.89
C GLU A 65 -26.19 30.68 9.86
N GLU A 66 -26.03 29.40 10.20
CA GLU A 66 -24.96 28.92 11.09
C GLU A 66 -23.60 28.99 10.39
N ILE A 67 -23.55 28.64 9.11
CA ILE A 67 -22.35 28.78 8.27
C ILE A 67 -21.92 30.25 8.19
N ILE A 68 -22.88 31.16 7.96
CA ILE A 68 -22.61 32.60 7.89
C ILE A 68 -22.11 33.14 9.24
N SER A 69 -22.72 32.70 10.34
CA SER A 69 -22.30 33.07 11.70
C SER A 69 -20.87 32.58 12.01
N ASP A 70 -20.55 31.33 11.66
CA ASP A 70 -19.24 30.73 11.88
C ASP A 70 -18.15 31.39 11.02
N MET A 71 -18.46 31.73 9.76
CA MET A 71 -17.55 32.52 8.91
C MET A 71 -17.26 33.89 9.50
N ARG A 72 -18.27 34.59 10.03
CA ARG A 72 -18.10 35.90 10.66
C ARG A 72 -17.24 35.80 11.92
N LYS A 73 -17.49 34.81 12.78
CA LYS A 73 -16.67 34.54 13.98
C LYS A 73 -15.23 34.17 13.63
N SER A 74 -15.04 33.33 12.61
CA SER A 74 -13.73 32.90 12.13
C SER A 74 -12.89 34.05 11.57
N ARG A 75 -13.52 35.09 11.02
CA ARG A 75 -12.84 36.32 10.54
C ARG A 75 -12.40 37.25 11.67
N SER A 76 -12.96 37.10 12.86
CA SER A 76 -12.70 37.98 14.01
C SER A 76 -11.68 37.41 15.01
N ALA A 77 -11.31 36.14 14.89
CA ALA A 77 -10.35 35.48 15.78
C ALA A 77 -9.15 34.93 14.99
N ILE A 78 -7.94 35.18 15.49
CA ILE A 78 -6.72 34.50 15.02
C ILE A 78 -6.85 33.04 15.46
N ARG A 79 -7.08 32.14 14.50
CA ARG A 79 -7.37 30.73 14.78
C ARG A 79 -6.06 29.94 14.76
N GLU A 80 -5.84 29.13 15.79
CA GLU A 80 -4.81 28.10 15.76
C GLU A 80 -5.10 27.10 14.63
N PRO A 81 -4.07 26.54 13.97
CA PRO A 81 -4.27 25.59 12.88
C PRO A 81 -5.10 24.39 13.35
N LEU A 82 -5.96 23.91 12.45
CA LEU A 82 -6.76 22.70 12.71
C LEU A 82 -5.81 21.52 12.89
N ASN A 83 -5.92 20.82 14.02
CA ASN A 83 -5.19 19.58 14.24
C ASN A 83 -5.94 18.43 13.54
N PHE A 84 -5.23 17.67 12.71
CA PHE A 84 -5.78 16.58 11.90
C PHE A 84 -5.31 15.19 12.36
N ASP A 85 -4.62 15.11 13.50
CA ASP A 85 -4.20 13.86 14.16
C ASP A 85 -5.40 12.99 14.56
#